data_AF-A0A2T7PK29-F1
#
_entry.id   AF-A0A2T7PK29-F1
#
_cell.length_a   1.000
_cell.length_b   1.000
_cell.length_c   1.000
_cell.angle_alpha   90.00
_cell.angle_beta   90.00
_cell.angle_gamma   90.00
#
_symmetry.space_group_name_H-M   'P 1'
#
loop_
_entity.id
_entity.type
_entity.pdbx_description
1 polymer ?
#
loop_
_entity_poly.entity_id
_entity_poly.type
_entity_poly.pdbx_seq_one_letter_code
_entity_poly.pdbx_strand_id
1 'polypeptide(L)'
;MPKQVKKNGRNNQVSPADQKKSTITFVNDDKCSIKSEESSPILENDEKTVIPHSGKKRTYEDEEAGGDFGLEMQKMLEMFGADISKTLSTKKKRLEHFTQLSLKTTGKKVEEILTAQQNERTRLQEEYCKQAESVFQQWENDIDKIKEQEEKLTNLFKQQQKLFQQSRIIQGQRLKTIRQLNEQFIKSVDELDKSHINQQNSLQLELKKEMALLQKRILMDMVRAVH
;
A
#
# COMPACT_ATOMS: atom_id res chain seq x y z
N MET A 1 31.83 26.49 50.77
CA MET A 1 30.45 26.84 51.17
C MET A 1 30.15 28.23 50.63
N PRO A 2 28.98 28.57 50.06
CA PRO A 2 27.79 27.81 49.59
C PRO A 2 27.65 27.94 48.03
N LYS A 3 26.68 27.43 47.26
CA LYS A 3 25.58 26.44 47.33
C LYS A 3 25.25 26.06 45.87
N GLN A 4 24.72 24.85 45.69
CA GLN A 4 24.40 24.18 44.42
C GLN A 4 23.24 24.83 43.65
N VAL A 5 23.23 24.66 42.31
CA VAL A 5 22.00 24.34 41.56
C VAL A 5 22.31 23.21 40.55
N LYS A 6 21.58 22.12 40.74
CA LYS A 6 21.56 20.88 39.97
C LYS A 6 20.44 21.00 38.93
N LYS A 7 20.68 20.74 37.65
CA LYS A 7 19.61 20.31 36.72
C LYS A 7 20.08 19.19 35.82
N ASN A 8 19.48 18.02 36.07
CA ASN A 8 19.48 16.83 35.24
C ASN A 8 18.81 17.14 33.88
N GLY A 9 19.43 16.69 32.79
CA GLY A 9 18.79 16.51 31.48
C GLY A 9 19.14 15.12 30.95
N ARG A 10 18.14 14.25 30.90
CA ARG A 10 18.24 12.84 30.50
C ARG A 10 18.79 12.68 29.07
N ASN A 11 19.77 11.80 28.93
CA ASN A 11 20.06 11.09 27.69
C ASN A 11 18.82 10.34 27.23
N ASN A 12 18.34 10.63 26.03
CA ASN A 12 17.54 9.68 25.25
C ASN A 12 18.27 9.44 23.92
N GLN A 13 18.97 8.31 23.86
CA GLN A 13 19.15 7.57 22.61
C GLN A 13 17.76 7.26 22.06
N VAL A 14 17.50 7.61 20.81
CA VAL A 14 16.40 7.04 20.05
C VAL A 14 17.03 6.13 19.00
N SER A 15 17.01 4.82 19.29
CA SER A 15 17.20 3.79 18.27
C SER A 15 15.98 3.73 17.35
N PRO A 16 16.16 3.29 16.10
CA PRO A 16 15.11 3.34 15.08
C PRO A 16 14.02 2.30 15.37
N ALA A 17 12.77 2.75 15.33
CA ALA A 17 11.61 1.88 15.48
C ALA A 17 11.44 0.99 14.24
N ASP A 18 11.32 -0.31 14.49
CA ASP A 18 10.92 -1.34 13.55
C ASP A 18 9.57 -0.98 12.88
N GLN A 19 9.62 -0.60 11.61
CA GLN A 19 8.42 -0.61 10.76
C GLN A 19 8.12 -2.06 10.39
N LYS A 20 7.19 -2.66 11.14
CA LYS A 20 6.54 -3.92 10.76
C LYS A 20 5.92 -3.75 9.38
N LYS A 21 6.47 -4.46 8.38
CA LYS A 21 5.80 -4.74 7.11
C LYS A 21 4.45 -5.38 7.43
N SER A 22 3.37 -4.64 7.24
CA SER A 22 2.03 -5.22 7.19
C SER A 22 1.88 -5.87 5.81
N THR A 23 2.31 -7.13 5.70
CA THR A 23 1.97 -7.98 4.57
C THR A 23 0.46 -8.21 4.63
N ILE A 24 -0.30 -7.57 3.73
CA ILE A 24 -1.70 -7.93 3.51
C ILE A 24 -1.69 -9.24 2.72
N THR A 25 -1.84 -10.35 3.43
CA THR A 25 -2.20 -11.64 2.83
C THR A 25 -3.70 -11.63 2.57
N PHE A 26 -4.09 -11.58 1.30
CA PHE A 26 -5.46 -11.91 0.90
C PHE A 26 -5.66 -13.41 1.05
N VAL A 27 -6.49 -13.79 2.01
CA VAL A 27 -7.00 -15.15 2.15
C VAL A 27 -7.99 -15.36 1.00
N ASN A 28 -7.57 -16.10 -0.01
CA ASN A 28 -8.47 -16.65 -1.03
C ASN A 28 -9.12 -17.91 -0.44
N ASP A 29 -10.19 -17.72 0.32
CA ASP A 29 -11.14 -18.76 0.67
C ASP A 29 -12.55 -18.18 0.45
N ASP A 30 -13.16 -18.47 -0.70
CA ASP A 30 -14.10 -19.59 -0.71
C ASP A 30 -14.73 -19.81 -2.09
N LYS A 31 -14.50 -21.03 -2.54
CA LYS A 31 -15.10 -21.68 -3.69
C LYS A 31 -16.60 -21.83 -3.44
N CYS A 32 -17.43 -20.95 -3.99
CA CYS A 32 -18.88 -21.17 -4.00
C CYS A 32 -19.23 -22.28 -5.00
N SER A 33 -19.08 -23.52 -4.54
CA SER A 33 -19.50 -24.73 -5.25
C SER A 33 -20.98 -24.97 -4.95
N ILE A 34 -21.88 -24.41 -5.78
CA ILE A 34 -23.29 -24.80 -5.74
C ILE A 34 -23.38 -26.22 -6.30
N LYS A 35 -23.44 -27.22 -5.41
CA LYS A 35 -23.86 -28.57 -5.74
C LYS A 35 -25.38 -28.63 -5.66
N SER A 36 -25.99 -28.90 -6.80
CA SER A 36 -27.37 -29.37 -6.93
C SER A 36 -27.48 -30.76 -6.32
N GLU A 37 -28.26 -30.90 -5.25
CA GLU A 37 -28.70 -32.20 -4.73
C GLU A 37 -30.10 -32.50 -5.27
N GLU A 38 -30.18 -33.60 -6.02
CA GLU A 38 -31.42 -34.22 -6.43
C GLU A 38 -31.74 -35.38 -5.47
N SER A 39 -33.01 -35.45 -5.07
CA SER A 39 -33.78 -36.64 -4.68
C SER A 39 -33.66 -37.22 -3.25
N SER A 40 -34.78 -37.17 -2.51
CA SER A 40 -35.59 -38.32 -2.00
C SER A 40 -36.38 -37.91 -0.74
N PRO A 41 -37.40 -38.64 -0.25
CA PRO A 41 -38.34 -39.57 -0.88
C PRO A 41 -39.83 -39.25 -0.56
N ILE A 42 -40.68 -40.03 -1.23
CA ILE A 42 -42.14 -40.13 -1.16
C ILE A 42 -42.62 -40.39 0.29
N LEU A 43 -43.60 -39.62 0.75
CA LEU A 43 -44.37 -39.92 1.97
C LEU A 43 -45.66 -40.66 1.61
N GLU A 44 -45.84 -41.78 2.31
CA GLU A 44 -47.06 -42.57 2.42
C GLU A 44 -48.27 -41.71 2.77
N ASN A 45 -49.40 -41.98 2.10
CA ASN A 45 -50.70 -41.91 2.75
C ASN A 45 -51.47 -43.18 2.39
N ASP A 46 -51.68 -43.98 3.44
CA ASP A 46 -52.68 -45.01 3.56
C ASP A 46 -54.07 -44.42 3.31
N GLU A 47 -54.80 -44.92 2.32
CA GLU A 47 -56.23 -45.17 2.50
C GLU A 47 -56.69 -46.33 1.61
N LYS A 48 -57.01 -47.44 2.27
CA LYS A 48 -57.69 -48.59 1.66
C LYS A 48 -59.07 -48.15 1.18
N THR A 49 -59.38 -48.38 -0.10
CA THR A 49 -60.75 -48.69 -0.50
C THR A 49 -60.75 -49.77 -1.55
N VAL A 50 -60.80 -51.01 -1.05
CA VAL A 50 -61.21 -52.19 -1.80
C VAL A 50 -62.72 -52.14 -1.94
N ILE A 51 -63.24 -51.95 -3.16
CA ILE A 51 -64.55 -52.50 -3.55
C ILE A 51 -64.45 -53.03 -4.99
N PRO A 52 -64.40 -54.36 -5.18
CA PRO A 52 -64.59 -54.98 -6.49
C PRO A 52 -66.09 -55.06 -6.76
N HIS A 53 -66.60 -54.32 -7.73
CA HIS A 53 -67.97 -54.54 -8.20
C HIS A 53 -68.00 -55.72 -9.18
N SER A 54 -68.01 -56.95 -8.62
CA SER A 54 -68.41 -58.14 -9.37
C SER A 54 -69.93 -58.12 -9.56
N GLY A 55 -70.38 -57.37 -10.56
CA GLY A 55 -71.75 -57.42 -11.07
C GLY A 55 -71.94 -58.69 -11.90
N LYS A 56 -72.72 -59.61 -11.35
CA LYS A 56 -73.12 -60.91 -11.92
C LYS A 56 -73.44 -60.85 -13.41
N LYS A 57 -72.84 -61.77 -14.16
CA LYS A 57 -73.32 -62.26 -15.46
C LYS A 57 -74.83 -62.49 -15.36
N ARG A 58 -75.62 -61.79 -16.17
CA ARG A 58 -76.97 -62.20 -16.49
C ARG A 58 -76.85 -63.06 -17.75
N THR A 59 -76.91 -64.38 -17.55
CA THR A 59 -77.08 -65.36 -18.62
C THR A 59 -78.41 -65.05 -19.30
N TYR A 60 -78.36 -64.64 -20.55
CA TYR A 60 -79.50 -64.69 -21.47
C TYR A 60 -79.17 -65.86 -22.41
N GLU A 61 -79.68 -67.03 -22.06
CA GLU A 61 -79.99 -68.03 -23.08
C GLU A 61 -81.35 -67.61 -23.63
N ASP A 62 -81.40 -67.12 -24.87
CA ASP A 62 -82.37 -67.64 -25.81
C ASP A 62 -82.07 -67.25 -27.26
N GLU A 63 -82.30 -68.24 -28.11
CA GLU A 63 -82.57 -68.25 -29.54
C GLU A 63 -81.44 -67.88 -30.53
N GLU A 64 -80.83 -68.96 -31.04
CA GLU A 64 -80.26 -69.04 -32.38
C GLU A 64 -81.27 -68.58 -33.43
N ALA A 65 -81.10 -67.34 -33.89
CA ALA A 65 -81.51 -66.91 -35.22
C ALA A 65 -80.66 -65.70 -35.67
N GLY A 66 -79.34 -65.90 -35.85
CA GLY A 66 -78.48 -64.83 -36.38
C GLY A 66 -76.96 -65.01 -36.25
N GLY A 67 -76.46 -66.25 -36.26
CA GLY A 67 -75.06 -66.59 -35.94
C GLY A 67 -73.96 -65.93 -36.79
N ASP A 68 -74.30 -65.35 -37.94
CA ASP A 68 -73.34 -64.66 -38.82
C ASP A 68 -73.16 -63.17 -38.42
N PHE A 69 -74.27 -62.49 -38.13
CA PHE A 69 -74.27 -61.04 -37.87
C PHE A 69 -73.65 -60.67 -36.51
N GLY A 70 -73.85 -61.48 -35.47
CA GLY A 70 -73.29 -61.23 -34.12
C GLY A 70 -71.77 -61.38 -34.07
N LEU A 71 -71.22 -62.39 -34.75
CA LEU A 71 -69.79 -62.60 -34.89
C LEU A 71 -69.14 -61.49 -35.73
N GLU A 72 -69.81 -61.06 -36.80
CA GLU A 72 -69.34 -59.97 -37.65
C GLU A 72 -69.37 -58.61 -36.91
N MET A 73 -70.42 -58.33 -36.13
CA MET A 73 -70.49 -57.13 -35.27
C MET A 73 -69.40 -57.13 -34.20
N GLN A 74 -69.09 -58.29 -33.60
CA GLN A 74 -68.02 -58.41 -32.62
C GLN A 74 -66.63 -58.20 -33.24
N LYS A 75 -66.39 -58.77 -34.42
CA LYS A 75 -65.16 -58.56 -35.20
C LYS A 75 -64.99 -57.09 -35.63
N MET A 76 -66.09 -56.41 -35.96
CA MET A 76 -66.11 -54.99 -36.28
C MET A 76 -65.78 -54.13 -35.04
N LEU A 77 -66.30 -54.47 -33.87
CA LEU A 77 -65.94 -53.82 -32.60
C LEU A 77 -64.46 -54.03 -32.23
N GLU A 78 -63.95 -55.24 -32.45
CA GLU A 78 -62.55 -55.58 -32.16
C GLU A 78 -61.59 -54.82 -33.08
N MET A 79 -61.94 -54.69 -34.37
CA MET A 79 -61.25 -53.78 -35.30
C MET A 79 -61.30 -52.32 -34.83
N PHE A 80 -62.46 -51.84 -34.38
CA PHE A 80 -62.61 -50.47 -33.88
C PHE A 80 -61.77 -50.22 -32.62
N GLY A 81 -61.73 -51.18 -31.70
CA GLY A 81 -60.88 -51.16 -30.51
C GLY A 81 -59.38 -51.16 -30.85
N ALA A 82 -58.97 -51.92 -31.87
CA ALA A 82 -57.61 -51.92 -32.38
C ALA A 82 -57.22 -50.57 -32.99
N ASP A 83 -58.11 -49.95 -33.77
CA ASP A 83 -57.89 -48.62 -34.37
C ASP A 83 -57.83 -47.50 -33.33
N ILE A 84 -58.69 -47.55 -32.29
CA ILE A 84 -58.61 -46.63 -31.15
C ILE A 84 -57.26 -46.80 -30.44
N SER A 85 -56.86 -48.03 -30.14
CA SER A 85 -55.61 -48.32 -29.42
C SER A 85 -54.38 -47.89 -30.21
N LYS A 86 -54.38 -48.12 -31.53
CA LYS A 86 -53.35 -47.65 -32.45
C LYS A 86 -53.29 -46.13 -32.51
N THR A 87 -54.45 -45.47 -32.58
CA THR A 87 -54.57 -44.01 -32.56
C THR A 87 -54.06 -43.42 -31.24
N LEU A 88 -54.40 -44.02 -30.11
CA LEU A 88 -53.95 -43.61 -28.79
C LEU A 88 -52.43 -43.77 -28.65
N SER A 89 -51.88 -44.91 -29.07
CA SER A 89 -50.43 -45.17 -29.08
C SER A 89 -49.68 -44.16 -29.95
N THR A 90 -50.21 -43.84 -31.12
CA THR A 90 -49.62 -42.83 -32.03
C THR A 90 -49.66 -41.42 -31.42
N LYS A 91 -50.79 -41.02 -30.81
CA LYS A 91 -50.91 -39.74 -30.09
C LYS A 91 -49.94 -39.66 -28.90
N LYS A 92 -49.80 -40.74 -28.13
CA LYS A 92 -48.84 -40.84 -27.02
C LYS A 92 -47.41 -40.63 -27.50
N LYS A 93 -46.95 -41.37 -28.52
CA LYS A 93 -45.60 -41.21 -29.09
C LYS A 93 -45.35 -39.80 -29.60
N ARG A 94 -46.34 -39.19 -30.26
CA ARG A 94 -46.25 -37.80 -30.74
C ARG A 94 -46.11 -36.81 -29.59
N LEU A 95 -46.85 -37.00 -28.50
CA LEU A 95 -46.77 -36.14 -27.32
C LEU A 95 -45.43 -36.28 -26.59
N GLU A 96 -44.94 -37.52 -26.41
CA GLU A 96 -43.62 -37.80 -25.84
C GLU A 96 -42.51 -37.14 -26.66
N HIS A 97 -42.54 -37.30 -27.99
CA HIS A 97 -41.56 -36.69 -28.88
C HIS A 97 -41.62 -35.16 -28.83
N PHE A 98 -42.81 -34.57 -28.89
CA PHE A 98 -42.99 -33.12 -28.79
C PHE A 98 -42.48 -32.58 -27.45
N THR A 99 -42.79 -33.25 -26.34
CA THR A 99 -42.33 -32.87 -25.00
C THR A 99 -40.81 -32.96 -24.90
N GLN A 100 -40.21 -34.03 -25.43
CA GLN A 100 -38.76 -34.21 -25.43
C GLN A 100 -38.05 -33.12 -26.25
N LEU A 101 -38.58 -32.76 -27.43
CA LEU A 101 -38.06 -31.66 -28.22
C LEU A 101 -38.20 -30.32 -27.50
N SER A 102 -39.36 -30.05 -26.90
CA SER A 102 -39.62 -28.80 -26.17
C SER A 102 -38.67 -28.63 -24.97
N LEU A 103 -38.43 -29.71 -24.21
CA LEU A 103 -37.46 -29.72 -23.11
C LEU A 103 -36.03 -29.47 -23.61
N LYS A 104 -35.60 -30.13 -24.69
CA LYS A 104 -34.27 -29.90 -25.27
C LYS A 104 -34.09 -28.46 -25.74
N THR A 105 -35.08 -27.90 -26.44
CA THR A 105 -35.02 -26.51 -26.91
C THR A 105 -35.01 -25.53 -25.75
N THR A 106 -35.83 -25.75 -24.72
CA THR A 106 -35.88 -24.88 -23.55
C THR A 106 -34.59 -24.98 -22.73
N GLY A 107 -34.05 -26.19 -22.53
CA GLY A 107 -32.76 -26.40 -21.88
C GLY A 107 -31.63 -25.65 -22.57
N LYS A 108 -31.54 -25.75 -23.91
CA LYS A 108 -30.55 -24.99 -24.69
C LYS A 108 -30.67 -23.48 -24.49
N LYS A 109 -31.89 -22.94 -24.47
CA LYS A 109 -32.11 -21.50 -24.21
C LYS A 109 -31.64 -21.08 -22.81
N VAL A 110 -31.89 -21.91 -21.81
CA VAL A 110 -31.43 -21.66 -20.43
C VAL A 110 -29.91 -21.66 -20.37
N GLU A 111 -29.25 -22.65 -20.98
CA GLU A 111 -27.78 -22.71 -21.06
C GLU A 111 -27.18 -21.51 -21.78
N GLU A 112 -27.79 -21.08 -22.90
CA GLU A 112 -27.36 -19.88 -23.65
C GLU A 112 -27.44 -18.63 -22.77
N ILE A 113 -28.55 -18.43 -22.03
CA ILE A 113 -28.72 -17.29 -21.12
C ILE A 113 -27.69 -17.33 -19.99
N LEU A 114 -27.50 -18.50 -19.35
CA LEU A 114 -26.54 -18.65 -18.25
C LEU A 114 -25.10 -18.39 -18.72
N THR A 115 -24.75 -18.88 -19.90
CA THR A 115 -23.44 -18.64 -20.51
C THR A 115 -23.24 -17.16 -20.82
N ALA A 116 -24.23 -16.49 -21.41
CA ALA A 116 -24.17 -15.06 -21.69
C ALA A 116 -23.97 -14.24 -20.39
N GLN A 117 -24.75 -14.53 -19.35
CA GLN A 117 -24.60 -13.87 -18.05
C GLN A 117 -23.23 -14.12 -17.41
N GLN A 118 -22.70 -15.35 -17.52
CA GLN A 118 -21.37 -15.65 -17.00
C GLN A 118 -20.29 -14.85 -17.74
N ASN A 119 -20.40 -14.74 -19.06
CA ASN A 119 -19.46 -13.96 -19.86
C ASN A 119 -19.52 -12.46 -19.51
N GLU A 120 -20.71 -11.91 -19.29
CA GLU A 120 -20.85 -10.51 -18.86
C GLU A 120 -20.21 -10.25 -17.49
N ARG A 121 -20.42 -11.14 -16.51
CA ARG A 121 -19.79 -11.03 -15.18
C ARG A 121 -18.26 -11.13 -15.26
N THR A 122 -17.74 -12.11 -15.99
CA THR A 122 -16.29 -12.28 -16.18
C THR A 122 -15.69 -11.05 -16.85
N ARG A 123 -16.32 -10.54 -17.92
CA ARG A 123 -15.84 -9.35 -18.63
C ARG A 123 -15.79 -8.13 -17.72
N LEU A 124 -16.85 -7.87 -16.94
CA LEU A 124 -16.87 -6.75 -15.99
C LEU A 124 -15.73 -6.87 -14.96
N GLN A 125 -15.50 -8.08 -14.45
CA GLN A 125 -14.43 -8.34 -13.50
C GLN A 125 -13.05 -8.12 -14.12
N GLU A 126 -12.80 -8.59 -15.34
CA GLU A 126 -11.55 -8.37 -16.06
C GLU A 126 -11.30 -6.87 -16.33
N GLU A 127 -12.32 -6.13 -16.75
CA GLU A 127 -12.22 -4.69 -16.97
C GLU A 127 -11.88 -3.94 -15.66
N TYR A 128 -12.51 -4.33 -14.55
CA TYR A 128 -12.21 -3.75 -13.24
C TYR A 128 -10.79 -4.11 -12.76
N CYS A 129 -10.38 -5.37 -12.88
CA CYS A 129 -9.03 -5.80 -12.50
C CYS A 129 -7.97 -5.02 -13.28
N LYS A 130 -8.15 -4.83 -14.59
CA LYS A 130 -7.24 -4.00 -15.41
C LYS A 130 -7.14 -2.56 -14.92
N GLN A 131 -8.27 -1.96 -14.51
CA GLN A 131 -8.25 -0.60 -13.95
C GLN A 131 -7.50 -0.57 -12.61
N ALA A 132 -7.76 -1.53 -11.72
CA ALA A 132 -7.07 -1.63 -10.43
C ALA A 132 -5.57 -1.84 -10.61
N GLU A 133 -5.15 -2.74 -11.51
CA GLU A 133 -3.75 -2.97 -11.86
C GLU A 133 -3.07 -1.72 -12.38
N SER A 134 -3.74 -0.93 -13.24
CA SER A 134 -3.20 0.34 -13.72
C SER A 134 -2.93 1.32 -12.57
N VAL A 135 -3.82 1.40 -11.59
CA VAL A 135 -3.65 2.25 -10.41
C VAL A 135 -2.48 1.75 -9.55
N PHE A 136 -2.36 0.44 -9.34
CA PHE A 136 -1.25 -0.12 -8.58
C PHE A 136 0.10 0.11 -9.25
N GLN A 137 0.20 -0.10 -10.56
CA GLN A 137 1.42 0.19 -11.31
C GLN A 137 1.80 1.68 -11.23
N GLN A 138 0.82 2.58 -11.32
CA GLN A 138 1.08 4.01 -11.14
C GLN A 138 1.61 4.31 -9.74
N TRP A 139 1.00 3.72 -8.71
CA TRP A 139 1.43 3.91 -7.33
C TRP A 139 2.86 3.38 -7.10
N GLU A 140 3.20 2.20 -7.62
CA GLU A 140 4.55 1.65 -7.55
C GLU A 140 5.58 2.59 -8.20
N ASN A 141 5.27 3.10 -9.39
CA ASN A 141 6.12 4.07 -10.08
C ASN A 141 6.30 5.36 -9.27
N ASP A 142 5.24 5.85 -8.63
CA ASP A 142 5.31 7.07 -7.82
C ASP A 142 6.10 6.86 -6.53
N ILE A 143 6.03 5.67 -5.91
CA ILE A 143 6.90 5.28 -4.79
C ILE A 143 8.38 5.33 -5.21
N ASP A 144 8.72 4.79 -6.37
CA ASP A 144 10.11 4.78 -6.83
C ASP A 144 10.62 6.17 -7.18
N LYS A 145 9.78 7.04 -7.78
CA LYS A 145 10.12 8.46 -7.96
C LYS A 145 10.36 9.17 -6.63
N ILE A 146 9.55 8.90 -5.61
CA ILE A 146 9.72 9.51 -4.28
C ILE A 146 11.08 9.11 -3.68
N LYS A 147 11.47 7.82 -3.79
CA LYS A 147 12.79 7.36 -3.31
C LYS A 147 13.93 8.07 -4.03
N GLU A 148 13.84 8.24 -5.35
CA GLU A 148 14.87 8.95 -6.13
C GLU A 148 15.01 10.42 -5.68
N GLN A 149 13.88 11.10 -5.43
CA GLN A 149 13.89 12.48 -4.93
C GLN A 149 14.45 12.58 -3.51
N GLU A 150 14.13 11.62 -2.64
CA GLU A 150 14.68 11.54 -1.29
C GLU A 150 16.21 11.37 -1.31
N GLU A 151 16.73 10.53 -2.20
CA GLU A 151 18.18 10.34 -2.36
C GLU A 151 18.86 11.64 -2.82
N LYS A 152 18.28 12.34 -3.81
CA LYS A 152 18.76 13.64 -4.29
C LYS A 152 18.79 14.66 -3.16
N LEU A 153 17.72 14.76 -2.38
CA LEU A 153 17.63 15.68 -1.25
C LEU A 153 18.67 15.35 -0.16
N THR A 154 18.83 14.06 0.15
CA THR A 154 19.83 13.57 1.11
C THR A 154 21.25 13.96 0.68
N ASN A 155 21.56 13.81 -0.61
CA ASN A 155 22.86 14.18 -1.15
C ASN A 155 23.10 15.69 -1.09
N LEU A 156 22.10 16.50 -1.45
CA LEU A 156 22.18 17.96 -1.32
C LEU A 156 22.41 18.39 0.14
N PHE A 157 21.68 17.78 1.07
CA PHE A 157 21.83 18.08 2.50
C PHE A 157 23.23 17.73 3.02
N LYS A 158 23.79 16.57 2.62
CA LYS A 158 25.17 16.19 2.95
C LYS A 158 26.19 17.19 2.42
N GLN A 159 26.01 17.69 1.19
CA GLN A 159 26.88 18.72 0.63
C GLN A 159 26.78 20.04 1.40
N GLN A 160 25.55 20.49 1.70
CA GLN A 160 25.32 21.71 2.48
C GLN A 160 25.93 21.61 3.88
N GLN A 161 25.81 20.45 4.53
CA GLN A 161 26.40 20.19 5.84
C GLN A 161 27.93 20.31 5.79
N LYS A 162 28.58 19.79 4.75
CA LYS A 162 30.04 19.93 4.56
C LYS A 162 30.46 21.40 4.40
N LEU A 163 29.74 22.15 3.57
CA LEU A 163 30.01 23.59 3.37
C LEU A 163 29.87 24.37 4.68
N PHE A 164 28.85 24.08 5.48
CA PHE A 164 28.65 24.73 6.78
C PHE A 164 29.77 24.41 7.76
N GLN A 165 30.20 23.14 7.84
CA GLN A 165 31.33 22.74 8.68
C GLN A 165 32.63 23.41 8.26
N GLN A 166 32.91 23.47 6.95
CA GLN A 166 34.09 24.13 6.41
C GLN A 166 34.09 25.63 6.74
N SER A 167 32.95 26.31 6.53
CA SER A 167 32.80 27.73 6.88
C SER A 167 33.09 27.99 8.35
N ARG A 168 32.54 27.16 9.25
CA ARG A 168 32.80 27.24 10.69
C ARG A 168 34.30 27.10 11.02
N ILE A 169 35.00 26.16 10.37
CA ILE A 169 36.44 25.97 10.57
C ILE A 169 37.22 27.20 10.11
N ILE A 170 36.91 27.73 8.91
CA ILE A 170 37.58 28.91 8.34
C ILE A 170 37.38 30.13 9.24
N GLN A 171 36.15 30.40 9.69
CA GLN A 171 35.87 31.52 10.59
C GLN A 171 36.61 31.36 11.93
N GLY A 172 36.63 30.14 12.49
CA GLY A 172 37.39 29.84 13.69
C GLY A 172 38.89 30.11 13.53
N GLN A 173 39.45 29.76 12.37
CA GLN A 173 40.86 30.04 12.07
C GLN A 173 41.13 31.54 11.92
N ARG A 174 40.27 32.28 11.19
CA ARG A 174 40.40 33.73 11.05
C ARG A 174 40.39 34.44 12.41
N LEU A 175 39.52 34.03 13.32
CA LEU A 175 39.46 34.58 14.66
C LEU A 175 40.75 34.32 15.46
N LYS A 176 41.34 33.12 15.33
CA LYS A 176 42.64 32.81 15.94
C LYS A 176 43.74 33.72 15.40
N THR A 177 43.80 33.92 14.09
CA THR A 177 44.79 34.81 13.46
C THR A 177 44.64 36.25 13.93
N ILE A 178 43.42 36.78 14.01
CA ILE A 178 43.17 38.14 14.53
C ILE A 178 43.64 38.27 15.98
N ARG A 179 43.34 37.26 16.82
CA ARG A 179 43.81 37.24 18.21
C ARG A 179 45.34 37.27 18.29
N GLN A 180 46.02 36.44 17.51
CA GLN A 180 47.48 36.38 17.47
C GLN A 180 48.11 37.71 17.02
N LEU A 181 47.54 38.35 15.98
CA LEU A 181 47.98 39.67 15.52
C LEU A 181 47.84 40.73 16.62
N ASN A 182 46.73 40.72 17.34
CA ASN A 182 46.52 41.65 18.46
C ASN A 182 47.51 41.42 19.61
N GLU A 183 47.76 40.16 19.97
CA GLU A 183 48.75 39.80 20.99
C GLU A 183 50.17 40.24 20.59
N GLN A 184 50.53 40.07 19.31
CA GLN A 184 51.81 40.54 18.78
C GLN A 184 51.91 42.06 18.82
N PHE A 185 50.87 42.77 18.39
CA PHE A 185 50.84 44.24 18.40
C PHE A 185 51.04 44.79 19.81
N ILE A 186 50.33 44.25 20.81
CA ILE A 186 50.47 44.68 22.21
C ILE A 186 51.92 44.45 22.70
N LYS A 187 52.52 43.31 22.38
CA LYS A 187 53.92 43.02 22.74
C LYS A 187 54.89 44.00 22.09
N SER A 188 54.72 44.30 20.80
CA SER A 188 55.57 45.25 20.09
C SER A 188 55.45 46.67 20.65
N VAL A 189 54.26 47.08 21.08
CA VAL A 189 54.06 48.38 21.75
C VAL A 189 54.77 48.41 23.11
N ASP A 190 54.68 47.35 23.91
CA ASP A 190 55.37 47.24 25.20
C ASP A 190 56.90 47.25 25.06
N GLU A 191 57.43 46.57 24.03
CA GLU A 191 58.87 46.60 23.69
C GLU A 191 59.32 47.99 23.24
N LEU A 192 58.51 48.68 22.42
CA LEU A 192 58.78 50.03 21.98
C LEU A 192 58.81 51.03 23.16
N ASP A 193 57.86 50.92 24.08
CA ASP A 193 57.81 51.79 25.27
C ASP A 193 59.04 51.61 26.16
N LYS A 194 59.47 50.36 26.40
CA LYS A 194 60.73 50.07 27.10
C LYS A 194 61.94 50.67 26.40
N SER A 195 61.98 50.60 25.07
CA SER A 195 63.05 51.22 24.27
C SER A 195 63.07 52.74 24.45
N HIS A 196 61.91 53.39 24.37
CA HIS A 196 61.79 54.85 24.59
C HIS A 196 62.20 55.27 26.00
N ILE A 197 61.80 54.52 27.03
CA ILE A 197 62.23 54.78 28.42
C ILE A 197 63.77 54.72 28.52
N ASN A 198 64.40 53.72 27.91
CA ASN A 198 65.86 53.59 27.92
C ASN A 198 66.55 54.74 27.19
N GLN A 199 66.04 55.13 26.01
CA GLN A 199 66.56 56.27 25.25
C GLN A 199 66.41 57.58 26.02
N GLN A 200 65.25 57.81 26.64
CA GLN A 200 64.99 58.98 27.48
C GLN A 200 65.95 59.03 28.68
N ASN A 201 66.18 57.90 29.35
CA ASN A 201 67.14 57.83 30.45
C ASN A 201 68.56 58.16 29.99
N SER A 202 68.98 57.66 28.82
CA SER A 202 70.29 57.97 28.23
C SER A 202 70.44 59.45 27.92
N LEU A 203 69.44 60.06 27.27
CA LEU A 203 69.43 61.48 26.93
C LEU A 203 69.43 62.37 28.19
N GLN A 204 68.68 61.99 29.23
CA GLN A 204 68.72 62.69 30.51
C GLN A 204 70.09 62.61 31.19
N LEU A 205 70.77 61.46 31.09
CA LEU A 205 72.12 61.30 31.64
C LEU A 205 73.13 62.17 30.89
N GLU A 206 73.04 62.24 29.57
CA GLU A 206 73.88 63.10 28.73
C GLU A 206 73.65 64.59 29.02
N LEU A 207 72.39 65.01 29.11
CA LEU A 207 72.05 66.39 29.49
C LEU A 207 72.62 66.76 30.87
N LYS A 208 72.57 65.86 31.85
CA LYS A 208 73.18 66.08 33.17
C LYS A 208 74.70 66.25 33.08
N LYS A 209 75.37 65.47 32.23
CA LYS A 209 76.81 65.61 32.00
C LYS A 209 77.15 66.96 31.36
N GLU A 210 76.43 67.35 30.31
CA GLU A 210 76.62 68.65 29.64
C GLU A 210 76.36 69.82 30.58
N MET A 211 75.31 69.76 31.40
CA MET A 211 75.04 70.79 32.43
C MET A 211 76.16 70.87 33.46
N ALA A 212 76.72 69.74 33.90
CA ALA A 212 77.85 69.73 34.83
C ALA A 212 79.13 70.32 34.19
N LEU A 213 79.40 70.01 32.91
CA LEU A 213 80.51 70.59 32.16
C LEU A 213 80.35 72.11 32.01
N LEU A 214 79.14 72.58 31.68
CA LEU A 214 78.82 74.01 31.58
C LEU A 214 79.04 74.72 32.92
N GLN A 215 78.51 74.17 34.02
CA GLN A 215 78.71 74.71 35.37
C GLN A 215 80.20 74.81 35.72
N LYS A 216 80.98 73.74 35.44
CA LYS A 216 82.42 73.73 35.67
C LYS A 216 83.14 74.80 34.85
N ARG A 217 82.75 74.98 33.58
CA ARG A 217 83.33 76.00 32.69
C ARG A 217 83.06 77.42 33.20
N ILE A 218 81.82 77.72 33.58
CA ILE A 218 81.43 79.02 34.15
C ILE A 218 82.26 79.32 35.40
N LEU A 219 82.42 78.35 36.31
CA LEU A 219 83.22 78.51 37.52
C LEU A 219 84.70 78.81 37.21
N MET A 220 85.30 78.08 36.26
CA MET A 220 86.69 78.31 35.85
C MET A 220 86.89 79.69 35.21
N ASP A 221 85.95 80.12 34.36
CA ASP A 221 86.01 81.43 33.69
C ASP A 221 85.84 82.58 34.70
N MET A 222 84.97 82.44 35.72
CA MET A 222 84.85 83.43 36.81
C MET A 222 86.13 83.54 37.65
N VAL A 223 86.79 82.42 37.97
CA VAL A 223 88.05 82.43 38.73
C VAL A 223 89.19 83.10 37.94
N ARG A 224 89.23 82.89 36.62
CA ARG A 224 90.19 83.58 35.74
C ARG A 224 89.95 85.07 35.60
N ALA A 225 88.69 85.53 35.64
CA ALA A 225 88.37 86.95 35.52
C ALA A 225 88.71 87.79 36.78
N VAL A 226 89.07 87.15 37.89
CA VAL A 226 89.41 87.78 39.18
C VAL A 226 90.92 87.87 39.43
N HIS A 227 91.74 87.28 38.55
CA HIS A 227 93.21 87.40 38.52
C HIS A 227 93.65 88.26 37.34
#